data_AF-A0A2P6PQW0-F1
#
_entry.id   AF-A0A2P6PQW0-F1
#
_cell.length_a   1.000
_cell.length_b   1.000
_cell.length_c   1.000
_cell.angle_alpha   90.00
_cell.angle_beta   90.00
_cell.angle_gamma   90.00
#
_symmetry.space_group_name_H-M   'P 1'
#
loop_
_entity.id
_entity.type
_entity.pdbx_description
1 polymer ?
#
loop_
_entity_poly.entity_id
_entity_poly.type
_entity_poly.pdbx_seq_one_letter_code
_entity_poly.pdbx_strand_id
1 'polypeptide(L)'
;MPVSQDPLNGLYIGAHGLYTSEVIHLRRKFGQWKEDNGTKEPSNLEFYEYVEALKLTGDPYVPAGQVAFRAKIGKRYQLPHKGIIPEEFGVVARYKGQGRLAEPGFRNPRWVDGELVILDGKYIKGGPVVGFVYWAPEYHFLVFFNRLRLQG
;
A
#
# COMPACT_ATOMS: atom_id res chain seq x y z
N MET A 1 15.57 16.72 -7.74
CA MET A 1 15.65 15.26 -7.98
C MET A 1 14.63 14.92 -9.06
N PRO A 2 14.93 14.07 -10.05
CA PRO A 2 13.91 13.66 -11.01
C PRO A 2 12.77 12.96 -10.28
N VAL A 3 11.53 13.34 -10.57
CA VAL A 3 10.35 12.65 -10.05
C VAL A 3 10.37 11.25 -10.67
N SER A 4 10.71 10.23 -9.87
CA SER A 4 10.69 8.84 -10.31
C SER A 4 9.36 8.56 -11.01
N GLN A 5 9.31 7.88 -12.14
CA GLN A 5 8.02 7.47 -12.74
C GLN A 5 7.46 6.19 -12.09
N ASP A 6 8.22 5.56 -11.19
CA ASP A 6 7.79 4.35 -10.49
C ASP A 6 6.55 4.62 -9.62
N PRO A 7 5.39 3.99 -9.90
CA PRO A 7 4.19 4.14 -9.08
C PRO A 7 4.33 3.57 -7.67
N LEU A 8 5.40 2.80 -7.41
CA LEU A 8 5.68 2.20 -6.11
C LEU A 8 6.78 2.96 -5.34
N ASN A 9 7.14 4.16 -5.79
CA ASN A 9 8.08 5.03 -5.10
C ASN A 9 7.65 6.50 -5.21
N GLY A 10 7.27 7.11 -4.08
CA GLY A 10 6.93 8.53 -4.02
C GLY A 10 5.93 8.88 -2.93
N LEU A 11 5.57 10.16 -2.90
CA LEU A 11 4.58 10.70 -1.97
C LEU A 11 3.18 10.61 -2.57
N TYR A 12 2.23 10.17 -1.77
CA TYR A 12 0.84 10.07 -2.16
C TYR A 12 -0.07 10.61 -1.06
N ILE A 13 -1.21 11.15 -1.48
CA ILE A 13 -2.26 11.67 -0.61
C ILE A 13 -3.54 10.86 -0.81
N GLY A 14 -4.09 10.34 0.29
CA GLY A 14 -5.40 9.69 0.32
C GLY A 14 -6.35 10.45 1.24
N ALA A 15 -7.65 10.22 1.09
CA ALA A 15 -8.65 10.73 2.02
C ALA A 15 -9.15 9.57 2.90
N HIS A 16 -9.11 9.75 4.21
CA HIS A 16 -9.70 8.83 5.18
C HIS A 16 -11.01 9.44 5.70
N GLY A 17 -12.10 9.21 4.96
CA GLY A 17 -13.43 9.75 5.31
C GLY A 17 -13.58 11.26 5.03
N LEU A 18 -14.58 11.89 5.67
CA LEU A 18 -15.05 13.24 5.31
C LEU A 18 -14.11 14.38 5.73
N TYR A 19 -13.15 14.15 6.63
CA TYR A 19 -12.47 15.26 7.33
C TYR A 19 -10.94 15.14 7.43
N THR A 20 -10.33 14.03 7.00
CA THR A 20 -8.88 13.87 7.10
C THR A 20 -8.27 13.38 5.79
N SER A 21 -7.25 14.11 5.34
CA SER A 21 -6.33 13.65 4.31
C SER A 21 -5.10 13.08 4.97
N GLU A 22 -4.54 12.03 4.36
CA GLU A 22 -3.36 11.36 4.86
C GLU A 22 -2.28 11.31 3.79
N VAL A 23 -1.05 11.64 4.17
CA VAL A 23 0.11 11.53 3.28
C VAL A 23 0.89 10.27 3.62
N ILE A 24 1.14 9.45 2.60
CA ILE A 24 1.99 8.27 2.68
C ILE A 24 3.22 8.44 1.78
N HIS A 25 4.30 7.78 2.16
CA HIS A 25 5.46 7.57 1.31
C HIS A 25 5.51 6.10 0.91
N LEU A 26 5.20 5.82 -0.36
CA LEU A 26 5.45 4.50 -0.94
C LEU A 26 6.94 4.33 -1.18
N ARG A 27 7.48 3.24 -0.64
CA ARG A 27 8.91 2.92 -0.71
C ARG A 27 9.10 1.49 -1.17
N ARG A 28 9.63 1.34 -2.38
CA ARG A 28 10.18 0.08 -2.87
C ARG A 28 11.43 -0.30 -2.08
N LYS A 29 11.52 -1.56 -1.65
CA LYS A 29 12.58 -2.12 -0.83
C LYS A 29 12.95 -3.52 -1.34
N PHE A 30 14.17 -3.93 -1.06
CA PHE A 30 14.64 -5.29 -1.26
C PHE A 30 15.15 -5.82 0.08
N GLY A 31 14.73 -7.03 0.47
CA GLY A 31 15.12 -7.57 1.76
C GLY A 31 14.21 -8.69 2.24
N GLN A 32 14.37 -9.02 3.52
CA GLN A 32 13.50 -9.97 4.20
C GLN A 32 12.11 -9.37 4.41
N TRP A 33 11.11 -10.20 4.17
CA TRP A 33 9.72 -9.91 4.51
C TRP A 33 9.40 -10.56 5.84
N LYS A 34 9.35 -9.77 6.91
CA LYS A 34 9.02 -10.26 8.26
C LYS A 34 7.51 -10.46 8.38
N GLU A 35 7.06 -11.69 8.17
CA GLU A 35 5.73 -12.14 8.59
C GLU A 35 5.68 -12.15 10.12
N ASP A 36 4.62 -11.63 10.74
CA ASP A 36 4.52 -11.50 12.21
C ASP A 36 4.52 -12.87 12.94
N ASN A 37 4.41 -13.99 12.21
CA ASN A 37 4.19 -15.33 12.77
C ASN A 37 5.38 -16.30 12.70
N GLY A 38 6.63 -15.83 12.67
CA GLY A 38 7.74 -16.74 12.96
C GLY A 38 9.13 -16.21 12.64
N THR A 39 10.04 -16.40 13.59
CA THR A 39 11.47 -16.60 13.30
C THR A 39 11.58 -17.77 12.32
N LYS A 40 11.63 -17.46 11.01
CA LYS A 40 12.04 -18.45 10.01
C LYS A 40 13.47 -18.85 10.36
N GLU A 41 13.73 -20.15 10.41
CA GLU A 41 15.09 -20.64 10.61
C GLU A 41 16.04 -20.00 9.59
N PRO A 42 17.32 -19.78 9.93
CA PRO A 42 18.31 -19.12 9.06
C PRO A 42 18.42 -19.75 7.65
N SER A 43 18.05 -21.03 7.51
CA SER A 43 18.03 -21.81 6.26
C SER A 43 16.89 -21.43 5.30
N ASN A 44 15.85 -20.73 5.76
CA ASN A 44 14.67 -20.31 4.96
C ASN A 44 14.65 -18.79 4.69
N LEU A 45 15.83 -18.18 4.59
CA LEU A 45 15.99 -16.74 4.41
C LEU A 45 15.68 -16.33 2.95
N GLU A 46 14.41 -16.04 2.67
CA GLU A 46 14.02 -15.52 1.36
C GLU A 46 14.09 -13.99 1.31
N PHE A 47 14.66 -13.50 0.20
CA PHE A 47 14.67 -12.08 -0.13
C PHE A 47 13.56 -11.77 -1.14
N TYR A 48 12.91 -10.64 -0.92
CA TYR A 48 11.79 -10.18 -1.72
C TYR A 48 12.06 -8.74 -2.15
N GLU A 49 11.63 -8.43 -3.37
CA GLU A 49 11.27 -7.06 -3.71
C GLU A 49 9.87 -6.80 -3.15
N TYR A 50 9.71 -5.71 -2.41
CA TYR A 50 8.44 -5.36 -1.79
C TYR A 50 8.28 -3.85 -1.67
N VAL A 51 7.05 -3.42 -1.43
CA VAL A 51 6.72 -2.01 -1.19
C VAL A 51 6.12 -1.86 0.21
N GLU A 52 6.43 -0.75 0.86
CA GLU A 52 5.79 -0.30 2.11
C GLU A 52 5.17 1.09 1.89
N ALA A 53 3.98 1.31 2.44
CA ALA A 53 3.37 2.63 2.56
C ALA A 53 3.58 3.18 3.97
N LEU A 54 4.58 4.03 4.14
CA LEU A 54 4.86 4.69 5.42
C LEU A 54 3.92 5.89 5.61
N LYS A 55 3.17 5.95 6.70
CA LYS A 55 2.35 7.12 7.04
C LYS A 55 3.24 8.27 7.49
N LEU A 56 3.12 9.42 6.83
CA LEU A 56 3.85 10.64 7.21
C LEU A 56 3.03 11.51 8.17
N THR A 57 1.71 11.55 7.99
CA THR A 57 0.79 12.30 8.86
C THR A 57 0.11 11.41 9.90
N GLY A 58 -0.17 10.14 9.56
CA GLY A 58 -0.91 9.22 10.42
C GLY A 58 -2.41 9.51 10.49
N ASP A 59 -3.12 8.67 11.23
CA ASP A 59 -4.52 8.83 11.61
C ASP A 59 -4.75 8.31 13.06
N PRO A 60 -5.96 8.44 13.64
CA PRO A 60 -6.24 7.97 15.01
C PRO A 60 -6.02 6.48 15.27
N TYR A 61 -5.97 5.66 14.22
CA TYR A 61 -5.79 4.21 14.27
C TYR A 61 -4.35 3.82 13.99
N VAL A 62 -3.70 4.37 12.96
CA VAL A 62 -2.31 4.07 12.59
C VAL A 62 -1.51 5.37 12.53
N PRO A 63 -0.56 5.60 13.46
CA PRO A 63 0.13 6.88 13.60
C PRO A 63 1.23 7.09 12.55
N ALA A 64 1.71 8.32 12.46
CA ALA A 64 2.87 8.67 11.63
C ALA A 64 4.09 7.80 12.00
N GLY A 65 4.90 7.48 10.99
CA GLY A 65 6.05 6.59 11.12
C GLY A 65 5.72 5.09 11.08
N GLN A 66 4.44 4.71 11.06
CA GLN A 66 4.02 3.32 10.89
C GLN A 66 3.73 2.99 9.43
N VAL A 67 3.89 1.70 9.09
CA VAL A 67 3.54 1.18 7.75
C VAL A 67 2.04 0.89 7.72
N ALA A 68 1.30 1.57 6.84
CA ALA A 68 -0.13 1.38 6.62
C ALA A 68 -0.45 0.08 5.89
N PHE A 69 0.35 -0.25 4.87
CA PHE A 69 0.24 -1.47 4.11
C PHE A 69 1.57 -1.82 3.45
N ARG A 70 1.70 -3.08 3.07
CA ARG A 70 2.87 -3.61 2.38
C ARG A 70 2.46 -4.67 1.36
N ALA A 71 3.24 -4.85 0.29
CA ALA A 71 3.04 -5.95 -0.66
C ALA A 71 4.36 -6.46 -1.22
N LYS A 72 4.47 -7.78 -1.45
CA LYS A 72 5.55 -8.38 -2.26
C LYS A 72 5.27 -8.05 -3.72
N ILE A 73 6.27 -7.57 -4.46
CA ILE A 73 6.10 -7.04 -5.82
C ILE A 73 7.06 -7.69 -6.82
N GLY A 74 6.82 -7.43 -8.11
CA GLY A 74 7.58 -8.01 -9.21
C GLY A 74 6.77 -9.07 -9.96
N LYS A 75 7.28 -9.47 -11.14
CA LYS A 75 6.52 -10.26 -12.12
C LYS A 75 5.91 -11.56 -11.55
N ARG A 76 6.64 -12.23 -10.64
CA ARG A 76 6.18 -13.50 -10.02
C ARG A 76 5.06 -13.33 -8.99
N TYR A 77 4.88 -12.12 -8.45
CA TYR A 77 3.87 -11.82 -7.43
C TYR A 77 2.67 -11.06 -7.99
N GLN A 78 2.74 -10.65 -9.25
CA GLN A 78 1.64 -9.96 -9.91
C GLN A 78 0.45 -10.92 -10.04
N LEU A 79 -0.69 -10.48 -9.53
CA LEU A 79 -1.95 -11.20 -9.67
C LEU A 79 -2.49 -11.06 -11.10
N PRO A 80 -3.36 -11.99 -11.55
CA PRO A 80 -4.11 -11.82 -12.79
C PRO A 80 -4.85 -10.48 -12.82
N HIS A 81 -5.10 -9.92 -14.00
CA HIS A 81 -5.78 -8.62 -14.11
C HIS A 81 -7.24 -8.65 -13.64
N LYS A 82 -7.89 -9.83 -13.66
CA LYS A 82 -9.25 -10.05 -13.14
C LYS A 82 -9.31 -9.91 -11.62
N GLY A 83 -9.88 -8.81 -11.14
CA GLY A 83 -9.94 -8.45 -9.72
C GLY A 83 -11.25 -7.84 -9.26
N ILE A 84 -11.23 -7.27 -8.05
CA ILE A 84 -12.37 -6.52 -7.48
C ILE A 84 -12.56 -5.19 -8.24
N ILE A 85 -11.46 -4.59 -8.69
CA ILE A 85 -11.50 -3.36 -9.51
C ILE A 85 -11.60 -3.76 -10.98
N PRO A 86 -12.65 -3.31 -11.70
CA PRO A 86 -12.79 -3.60 -13.12
C PRO A 86 -11.64 -3.04 -13.97
N GLU A 87 -11.24 -3.78 -15.01
CA GLU A 87 -10.06 -3.45 -15.84
C GLU A 87 -10.23 -2.11 -16.57
N GLU A 88 -11.46 -1.72 -16.89
CA GLU A 88 -11.81 -0.44 -17.54
C GLU A 88 -11.41 0.80 -16.72
N PHE A 89 -11.16 0.65 -15.41
CA PHE A 89 -10.63 1.71 -14.55
C PHE A 89 -9.11 1.90 -14.65
N GLY A 90 -8.46 1.20 -15.58
CA GLY A 90 -7.04 1.37 -15.88
C GLY A 90 -6.13 0.63 -14.92
N VAL A 91 -6.51 -0.58 -14.49
CA VAL A 91 -5.68 -1.43 -13.62
C VAL A 91 -4.40 -1.85 -14.35
N VAL A 92 -3.24 -1.44 -13.82
CA VAL A 92 -1.91 -1.73 -14.38
C VAL A 92 -1.29 -2.96 -13.72
N ALA A 93 -1.44 -3.09 -12.40
CA ALA A 93 -0.90 -4.21 -11.65
C ALA A 93 -1.63 -4.41 -10.33
N ARG A 94 -1.58 -5.65 -9.84
CA ARG A 94 -2.19 -6.08 -8.59
C ARG A 94 -1.24 -7.00 -7.84
N TYR A 95 -1.20 -6.88 -6.52
CA TYR A 95 -0.33 -7.69 -5.67
C TYR A 95 -1.06 -8.04 -4.37
N LYS A 96 -0.89 -9.28 -3.91
CA LYS A 96 -1.28 -9.63 -2.53
C LYS A 96 -0.44 -8.81 -1.57
N GLY A 97 -1.10 -8.25 -0.56
CA GLY A 97 -0.47 -7.43 0.45
C GLY A 97 -1.05 -7.68 1.82
N GLN A 98 -0.54 -6.91 2.78
CA GLN A 98 -1.03 -6.87 4.14
C GLN A 98 -1.27 -5.43 4.55
N GLY A 99 -2.45 -5.16 5.09
CA GLY A 99 -2.85 -3.87 5.63
C GLY A 99 -2.74 -3.85 7.15
N ARG A 100 -2.28 -2.74 7.73
CA ARG A 100 -2.19 -2.55 9.18
C ARG A 100 -3.51 -1.98 9.69
N LEU A 101 -4.13 -2.69 10.64
CA LEU A 101 -5.31 -2.23 11.37
C LEU A 101 -4.99 -2.15 12.86
N ALA A 102 -5.68 -1.27 13.56
CA ALA A 102 -5.61 -1.12 15.01
C ALA A 102 -6.89 -0.44 15.52
N GLU A 103 -7.14 -0.53 16.82
CA GLU A 103 -8.12 0.29 17.52
C GLU A 103 -7.60 1.73 17.71
N PRO A 104 -8.49 2.72 18.01
CA PRO A 104 -8.06 4.09 18.31
C PRO A 104 -6.94 4.14 19.35
N GLY A 105 -5.92 4.95 19.07
CA GLY A 105 -4.68 5.02 19.84
C GLY A 105 -3.66 3.94 19.48
N PHE A 106 -3.76 3.36 18.29
CA PHE A 106 -2.90 2.26 17.81
C PHE A 106 -2.88 1.04 18.74
N ARG A 107 -4.02 0.76 19.37
CA ARG A 107 -4.14 -0.39 20.28
C ARG A 107 -4.41 -1.66 19.48
N ASN A 108 -3.87 -2.79 19.93
CA ASN A 108 -4.01 -4.10 19.29
C ASN A 108 -3.68 -4.09 17.77
N PRO A 109 -2.49 -3.57 17.36
CA PRO A 109 -2.15 -3.49 15.95
C PRO A 109 -1.97 -4.87 15.35
N ARG A 110 -2.58 -5.10 14.19
CA ARG A 110 -2.52 -6.38 13.46
C ARG A 110 -2.36 -6.15 11.97
N TRP A 111 -1.72 -7.10 11.30
CA TRP A 111 -1.82 -7.22 9.85
C TRP A 111 -3.08 -8.00 9.48
N VAL A 112 -3.76 -7.53 8.44
CA VAL A 112 -4.81 -8.27 7.75
C VAL A 112 -4.41 -8.46 6.29
N ASP A 113 -4.95 -9.51 5.66
CA ASP A 113 -4.75 -9.70 4.23
C ASP A 113 -5.38 -8.56 3.45
N GLY A 114 -4.84 -8.33 2.26
CA GLY A 114 -5.33 -7.29 1.39
C GLY A 114 -4.69 -7.35 0.02
N GLU A 115 -4.97 -6.31 -0.75
CA GLU A 115 -4.53 -6.20 -2.13
C GLU A 115 -4.07 -4.79 -2.45
N LEU A 116 -2.85 -4.69 -2.95
CA LEU A 116 -2.33 -3.48 -3.58
C LEU A 116 -2.77 -3.46 -5.04
N VAL A 117 -3.37 -2.36 -5.47
CA VAL A 117 -3.79 -2.11 -6.85
C VAL A 117 -3.10 -0.85 -7.36
N ILE A 118 -2.54 -0.91 -8.56
CA ILE A 118 -1.95 0.24 -9.26
C ILE A 118 -2.84 0.56 -10.45
N LEU A 119 -3.29 1.81 -10.54
CA LEU A 119 -4.08 2.34 -11.65
C LEU A 119 -3.24 3.31 -12.47
N ASP A 120 -3.44 3.33 -13.80
CA ASP A 120 -2.72 4.20 -14.73
C ASP A 120 -3.05 5.69 -14.53
N GLY A 121 -4.16 5.99 -13.85
CA GLY A 121 -4.63 7.35 -13.60
C GLY A 121 -5.22 8.02 -14.83
N LYS A 122 -5.59 7.28 -15.88
CA LYS A 122 -6.13 7.84 -17.13
C LYS A 122 -7.32 8.77 -16.91
N TYR A 123 -8.13 8.51 -15.89
CA TYR A 123 -9.30 9.32 -15.53
C TYR A 123 -9.03 10.35 -14.42
N ILE A 124 -7.80 10.43 -13.91
CA ILE A 124 -7.41 11.30 -12.79
C ILE A 124 -6.20 12.15 -13.20
N LYS A 125 -6.40 13.47 -13.28
CA LYS A 125 -5.32 14.42 -13.57
C LYS A 125 -4.32 14.45 -12.40
N GLY A 126 -3.30 13.58 -12.42
CA GLY A 126 -2.31 13.51 -11.32
C GLY A 126 -1.19 12.48 -11.50
N GLY A 127 -1.38 11.44 -12.32
CA GLY A 127 -0.45 10.33 -12.46
C GLY A 127 -1.03 9.03 -11.87
N PRO A 128 -0.21 7.99 -11.65
CA PRO A 128 -0.71 6.71 -11.19
C PRO A 128 -1.39 6.86 -9.82
N VAL A 129 -2.49 6.14 -9.65
CA VAL A 129 -3.23 6.05 -8.40
C VAL A 129 -2.97 4.71 -7.77
N VAL A 130 -2.65 4.71 -6.48
CA VAL A 130 -2.44 3.48 -5.72
C VAL A 130 -3.66 3.25 -4.83
N GLY A 131 -4.25 2.06 -4.95
CA GLY A 131 -5.31 1.59 -4.08
C GLY A 131 -4.82 0.49 -3.16
N PHE A 132 -5.37 0.41 -1.95
CA PHE A 132 -5.22 -0.77 -1.10
C PHE A 132 -6.59 -1.23 -0.60
N VAL A 133 -6.91 -2.49 -0.88
CA VAL A 133 -8.11 -3.17 -0.36
C VAL A 133 -7.73 -3.91 0.91
N TYR A 134 -8.43 -3.64 2.01
CA TYR A 134 -8.28 -4.33 3.28
C TYR A 134 -9.32 -5.44 3.39
N TRP A 135 -8.89 -6.65 3.75
CA TRP A 135 -9.77 -7.79 4.01
C TRP A 135 -9.69 -8.20 5.47
N ALA A 136 -10.60 -7.65 6.29
CA ALA A 136 -10.78 -8.07 7.67
C ALA A 136 -12.13 -8.80 7.83
N PRO A 137 -12.25 -9.76 8.77
CA PRO A 137 -13.52 -10.45 9.03
C PRO A 137 -14.68 -9.50 9.31
N GLU A 138 -14.40 -8.34 9.93
CA GLU A 138 -15.41 -7.38 10.36
C GLU A 138 -15.81 -6.39 9.25
N TYR A 139 -14.91 -6.11 8.31
CA TYR A 139 -15.14 -5.14 7.24
C TYR A 139 -14.14 -5.28 6.09
N HIS A 140 -14.62 -4.98 4.89
CA HIS A 140 -13.79 -4.78 3.70
C HIS A 140 -13.89 -3.34 3.27
N PHE A 141 -12.76 -2.68 3.06
CA PHE A 141 -12.73 -1.31 2.56
C PHE A 141 -11.54 -1.06 1.65
N LEU A 142 -11.67 -0.05 0.81
CA LEU A 142 -10.69 0.35 -0.18
C LEU A 142 -10.30 1.81 0.07
N VAL A 143 -9.00 2.08 0.06
CA VAL A 143 -8.46 3.44 0.14
C VAL A 143 -7.65 3.72 -1.11
N PHE A 144 -7.88 4.88 -1.72
CA PHE A 144 -7.11 5.38 -2.86
C PHE A 144 -6.17 6.51 -2.46
N PHE A 145 -5.01 6.52 -3.09
CA PHE A 145 -3.95 7.48 -2.88
C PHE A 145 -3.50 8.05 -4.23
N ASN A 146 -3.61 9.37 -4.36
CA ASN A 146 -3.19 10.12 -5.53
C ASN A 146 -1.74 10.58 -5.36
N ARG A 147 -0.96 10.51 -6.43
CA ARG A 147 0.44 10.92 -6.38
C ARG A 147 0.57 12.42 -6.17
N LEU A 148 1.34 12.82 -5.16
CA LEU A 148 1.72 14.22 -4.95
C LEU A 148 2.85 14.60 -5.91
N ARG A 149 2.71 15.74 -6.58
CA ARG A 149 3.76 16.38 -7.36
C ARG A 149 4.11 17.69 -6.69
N LEU A 150 5.28 17.74 -6.07
CA LEU A 150 5.79 18.97 -5.45
C LEU A 150 6.57 19.74 -6.52
N GLN A 151 6.19 20.99 -6.76
CA GLN A 151 7.03 21.92 -7.51
C GLN A 151 8.10 22.45 -6.55
N GLY A 152 9.35 22.42 -6.99
CA GLY A 152 10.48 23.05 -6.34
C GLY A 152 11.05 24.14 -7.23
#